data_AF-A0A1Y2MM67-F1
#
_entry.id   AF-A0A1Y2MM67-F1
#
_cell.length_a   1.000
_cell.length_b   1.000
_cell.length_c   1.000
_cell.angle_alpha   90.00
_cell.angle_beta   90.00
_cell.angle_gamma   90.00
#
_symmetry.space_group_name_H-M   'P 1'
#
loop_
_entity.id
_entity.type
_entity.pdbx_description
1 polymer ?
#
loop_
_entity_poly.entity_id
_entity_poly.type
_entity_poly.pdbx_seq_one_letter_code
_entity_poly.pdbx_strand_id
1 'polypeptide(L)'
;MAPRNTSATTGTVQVEPDLLVSSAERLTLLADALGSAAASVPALPPEPGFGSGTAAADLEADLIDAVRGHAERARHTAGAVRAAAASWLEADATAAASFAG
;
A
#
# COMPACT_ATOMS: atom_id res chain seq x y z
N MET A 1 34.04 0.88 26.21
CA MET A 1 34.89 1.41 25.12
C MET A 1 35.02 0.29 24.08
N ALA A 2 34.63 0.53 22.83
CA ALA A 2 34.22 -0.47 21.83
C ALA A 2 35.41 -1.20 21.13
N PRO A 3 35.18 -2.20 20.24
CA PRO A 3 34.51 -1.94 18.97
C PRO A 3 33.30 -2.84 18.66
N ARG A 4 32.34 -2.19 17.98
CA ARG A 4 31.19 -2.74 17.28
C ARG A 4 31.68 -3.58 16.10
N ASN A 5 31.23 -4.81 15.99
CA ASN A 5 31.27 -5.55 14.73
C ASN A 5 29.83 -5.63 14.20
N THR A 6 29.35 -4.50 13.65
CA THR A 6 28.14 -4.48 12.84
C THR A 6 28.50 -5.01 11.46
N SER A 7 28.47 -6.32 11.30
CA SER A 7 28.18 -6.90 9.99
C SER A 7 26.76 -6.47 9.64
N ALA A 8 26.65 -5.40 8.85
CA ALA A 8 25.44 -5.09 8.13
C ALA A 8 25.25 -6.20 7.08
N THR A 9 24.64 -7.31 7.51
CA THR A 9 24.05 -8.25 6.55
C THR A 9 22.90 -7.50 5.93
N THR A 10 22.99 -7.22 4.63
CA THR A 10 21.83 -6.90 3.79
C THR A 10 20.92 -8.13 3.77
N GLY A 11 20.22 -8.36 4.88
CA GLY A 11 19.42 -9.55 5.10
C GLY A 11 18.14 -9.42 4.31
N THR A 12 18.00 -10.20 3.24
CA THR A 12 16.68 -10.50 2.68
C THR A 12 15.86 -11.09 3.82
N VAL A 13 14.89 -10.34 4.34
CA VAL A 13 13.93 -10.88 5.29
C VAL A 13 13.17 -11.97 4.56
N GLN A 14 13.37 -13.22 4.98
CA GLN A 14 12.63 -14.36 4.45
C GLN A 14 11.20 -14.26 5.00
N VAL A 15 10.26 -13.88 4.13
CA VAL A 15 8.83 -13.84 4.45
C VAL A 15 8.17 -14.92 3.62
N GLU A 16 7.44 -15.82 4.28
CA GLU A 16 6.68 -16.87 3.62
C GLU A 16 5.69 -16.27 2.60
N PRO A 17 5.51 -16.86 1.41
CA PRO A 17 4.58 -16.35 0.39
C PRO A 17 3.17 -16.14 0.92
N ASP A 18 2.69 -17.00 1.81
CA ASP A 18 1.35 -16.87 2.43
C ASP A 18 1.22 -15.58 3.23
N LEU A 19 2.28 -15.15 3.92
CA LEU A 19 2.31 -13.89 4.66
C LEU A 19 2.34 -12.68 3.70
N LEU A 20 3.01 -12.81 2.56
CA LEU A 20 2.98 -11.78 1.51
C LEU A 20 1.58 -11.66 0.90
N VAL A 21 0.93 -12.78 0.57
CA VAL A 21 -0.44 -12.81 0.04
C VAL A 21 -1.42 -12.16 1.04
N SER A 22 -1.37 -12.59 2.30
CA SER A 22 -2.21 -12.01 3.37
C SER A 22 -1.97 -10.51 3.56
N SER A 23 -0.73 -10.05 3.40
CA SER A 23 -0.39 -8.62 3.51
C SER A 23 -0.93 -7.83 2.31
N ALA A 24 -0.86 -8.39 1.10
CA ALA A 24 -1.44 -7.77 -0.10
C ALA A 24 -2.97 -7.68 -0.02
N GLU A 25 -3.64 -8.69 0.54
CA GLU A 25 -5.08 -8.66 0.80
C GLU A 25 -5.45 -7.53 1.76
N ARG A 26 -4.74 -7.41 2.89
CA ARG A 26 -4.94 -6.32 3.85
C ARG A 26 -4.75 -4.94 3.21
N LEU A 27 -3.74 -4.77 2.36
CA LEU A 27 -3.52 -3.53 1.61
C LEU A 27 -4.63 -3.24 0.60
N THR A 28 -5.21 -4.28 -0.01
CA THR A 28 -6.33 -4.14 -0.95
C THR A 28 -7.58 -3.69 -0.20
N LEU A 29 -7.91 -4.34 0.92
CA LEU A 29 -9.03 -3.94 1.79
C LEU A 29 -8.89 -2.50 2.30
N LEU A 30 -7.69 -2.11 2.70
CA LEU A 30 -7.40 -0.74 3.12
C LEU A 30 -7.62 0.25 1.97
N ALA A 31 -7.14 -0.06 0.77
CA ALA A 31 -7.33 0.80 -0.39
C ALA A 31 -8.81 0.99 -0.73
N ASP A 32 -9.60 -0.09 -0.66
CA ASP A 32 -11.03 -0.03 -0.92
C ASP A 32 -11.76 0.77 0.16
N ALA A 33 -11.40 0.59 1.43
CA ALA A 33 -11.95 1.39 2.54
C ALA A 33 -11.65 2.89 2.38
N LEU A 34 -10.42 3.25 1.99
CA LEU A 34 -10.03 4.64 1.73
C LEU A 34 -10.77 5.21 0.51
N GLY A 35 -10.93 4.42 -0.55
CA GLY A 35 -11.69 4.82 -1.74
C GLY A 35 -13.16 5.07 -1.42
N SER A 36 -13.80 4.17 -0.67
CA SER A 36 -15.18 4.35 -0.19
C SER A 36 -15.33 5.55 0.72
N ALA A 37 -14.38 5.77 1.64
CA ALA A 37 -14.39 6.95 2.52
C ALA A 37 -14.33 8.24 1.72
N ALA A 38 -13.40 8.36 0.77
CA ALA A 38 -13.26 9.53 -0.10
C ALA A 38 -14.51 9.77 -0.97
N ALA A 39 -15.19 8.71 -1.42
CA ALA A 39 -16.42 8.82 -2.19
C ALA A 39 -17.64 9.21 -1.33
N SER A 40 -17.59 8.98 -0.02
CA SER A 40 -18.69 9.26 0.90
C SER A 40 -18.73 10.72 1.38
N VAL A 41 -17.66 11.50 1.14
CA VAL A 41 -17.60 12.92 1.50
C VAL A 41 -18.41 13.71 0.47
N PRO A 42 -19.55 14.32 0.86
CA PRO A 42 -20.37 15.09 -0.06
C PRO A 42 -19.68 16.42 -0.40
N ALA A 43 -19.60 16.77 -1.68
CA ALA A 43 -19.19 18.11 -2.08
C ALA A 43 -20.31 19.10 -1.75
N LEU A 44 -20.16 19.86 -0.66
CA LEU A 44 -21.08 20.92 -0.28
C LEU A 44 -20.68 22.22 -0.99
N PRO A 45 -21.61 22.90 -1.70
CA PRO A 45 -21.31 24.19 -2.28
C PRO A 45 -21.04 25.20 -1.15
N PRO A 46 -20.08 26.12 -1.32
CA PRO A 46 -19.83 27.16 -0.34
C PRO A 46 -21.06 28.07 -0.21
N GLU A 47 -21.43 28.40 1.03
CA GLU A 47 -22.50 29.35 1.31
C GLU A 47 -22.18 30.73 0.68
N PRO A 48 -23.09 31.32 -0.10
CA PRO A 48 -22.83 32.56 -0.80
C PRO A 48 -22.58 33.72 0.18
N GLY A 49 -21.55 34.52 -0.09
CA GLY A 49 -21.22 35.71 0.70
C GLY A 49 -20.14 35.51 1.77
N PHE A 50 -19.65 34.28 1.98
CA PHE A 50 -18.55 34.00 2.90
C PHE A 50 -17.31 33.50 2.14
N GLY A 51 -16.27 34.34 2.03
CA GLY A 51 -15.01 33.96 1.39
C GLY A 51 -14.27 32.81 2.08
N SER A 52 -14.60 32.51 3.34
CA SER A 52 -14.13 31.31 4.04
C SER A 52 -14.76 30.02 3.50
N GLY A 53 -15.94 30.10 2.88
CA GLY A 53 -16.62 28.95 2.29
C GLY A 53 -15.85 28.37 1.11
N THR A 54 -15.35 29.21 0.20
CA THR A 54 -14.51 28.77 -0.91
C THR A 54 -13.21 28.13 -0.43
N ALA A 55 -12.51 28.75 0.53
CA ALA A 55 -11.28 28.18 1.09
C ALA A 55 -11.52 26.83 1.80
N ALA A 56 -12.68 26.66 2.44
CA ALA A 56 -13.05 25.38 3.06
C ALA A 56 -13.35 24.31 2.00
N ALA A 57 -14.03 24.65 0.91
CA ALA A 57 -14.31 23.75 -0.20
C ALA A 57 -13.02 23.29 -0.92
N ASP A 58 -12.07 24.22 -1.15
CA ASP A 58 -10.78 23.90 -1.74
C ASP A 58 -9.98 22.94 -0.85
N LEU A 59 -9.96 23.20 0.47
CA LEU A 59 -9.31 22.30 1.44
C LEU A 59 -9.96 20.90 1.46
N GLU A 60 -11.29 20.84 1.41
CA GLU A 60 -12.01 19.56 1.37
C GLU A 60 -11.68 18.77 0.10
N ALA A 61 -11.60 19.43 -1.05
CA ALA A 61 -11.17 18.82 -2.31
C ALA A 61 -9.74 18.27 -2.23
N ASP A 62 -8.79 19.07 -1.71
CA ASP A 62 -7.39 18.66 -1.53
C ASP A 62 -7.27 17.42 -0.62
N LEU A 63 -8.05 17.37 0.46
CA LEU A 63 -8.07 16.23 1.38
C LEU A 63 -8.64 14.96 0.72
N ILE A 64 -9.73 15.09 -0.05
CA ILE A 64 -10.32 13.97 -0.79
C ILE A 64 -9.31 13.40 -1.79
N ASP A 65 -8.63 14.27 -2.54
CA ASP A 65 -7.62 13.84 -3.51
C ASP A 65 -6.39 13.23 -2.84
N ALA A 66 -5.97 13.75 -1.69
CA ALA A 66 -4.93 13.13 -0.89
C ALA A 66 -5.32 11.72 -0.43
N VAL A 67 -6.56 11.49 0.03
CA VAL A 67 -7.05 10.16 0.43
C VAL A 67 -7.09 9.20 -0.77
N ARG A 68 -7.56 9.65 -1.93
CA ARG A 68 -7.53 8.86 -3.18
C ARG A 68 -6.12 8.45 -3.55
N GLY A 69 -5.16 9.38 -3.48
CA GLY A 69 -3.75 9.08 -3.73
C GLY A 69 -3.17 8.05 -2.76
N HIS A 70 -3.61 8.02 -1.50
CA HIS A 70 -3.22 6.97 -0.55
C HIS A 70 -3.84 5.61 -0.90
N ALA A 71 -5.12 5.58 -1.31
CA ALA A 71 -5.77 4.35 -1.76
C ALA A 71 -5.03 3.74 -2.96
N GLU A 72 -4.65 4.56 -3.94
CA GLU A 72 -3.88 4.11 -5.12
C GLU A 72 -2.50 3.55 -4.74
N ARG A 73 -1.77 4.23 -3.84
CA ARG A 73 -0.48 3.73 -3.32
C ARG A 73 -0.65 2.38 -2.62
N ALA A 74 -1.71 2.20 -1.85
CA ALA A 74 -2.00 0.92 -1.20
C ALA A 74 -2.28 -0.20 -2.22
N ARG A 75 -3.06 0.08 -3.29
CA ARG A 75 -3.28 -0.88 -4.39
C ARG A 75 -1.98 -1.24 -5.11
N HIS A 76 -1.17 -0.24 -5.42
CA HIS A 76 0.12 -0.46 -6.09
C HIS A 76 1.04 -1.35 -5.24
N THR A 77 1.13 -1.05 -3.93
CA THR A 77 1.92 -1.84 -2.98
C THR A 77 1.38 -3.27 -2.88
N ALA A 78 0.06 -3.45 -2.80
CA ALA A 78 -0.55 -4.78 -2.82
C ALA A 78 -0.18 -5.58 -4.09
N GLY A 79 -0.19 -4.93 -5.25
CA GLY A 79 0.23 -5.53 -6.52
C GLY A 79 1.70 -5.97 -6.49
N ALA A 80 2.60 -5.10 -6.03
CA ALA A 80 4.02 -5.42 -5.91
C ALA A 80 4.28 -6.60 -4.96
N VAL A 81 3.57 -6.64 -3.82
CA VAL A 81 3.69 -7.75 -2.85
C VAL A 81 3.19 -9.08 -3.44
N ARG A 82 2.08 -9.07 -4.20
CA ARG A 82 1.61 -10.29 -4.91
C ARG A 82 2.63 -10.77 -5.94
N ALA A 83 3.21 -9.86 -6.71
CA ALA A 83 4.23 -10.20 -7.69
C ALA A 83 5.47 -10.81 -7.02
N ALA A 84 5.90 -10.27 -5.88
CA ALA A 84 6.99 -10.83 -5.10
C ALA A 84 6.67 -12.26 -4.61
N ALA A 85 5.46 -12.49 -4.07
CA ALA A 85 5.03 -13.82 -3.64
C ALA A 85 5.03 -14.83 -4.79
N ALA A 86 4.51 -14.44 -5.96
CA ALA A 86 4.49 -15.30 -7.14
C ALA A 86 5.92 -15.65 -7.62
N SER A 87 6.82 -14.67 -7.64
CA SER A 87 8.22 -14.90 -8.05
C SER A 87 8.96 -15.87 -7.13
N TRP A 88 8.65 -15.84 -5.82
CA TRP A 88 9.24 -16.75 -4.86
C TRP A 88 8.74 -18.18 -5.08
N LEU A 89 7.43 -18.36 -5.27
CA LEU A 89 6.83 -19.68 -5.53
C LEU A 89 7.36 -20.30 -6.83
N GLU A 90 7.58 -19.50 -7.87
CA GLU A 90 8.17 -19.95 -9.13
C GLU A 90 9.63 -20.40 -8.95
N ALA A 91 10.41 -19.63 -8.17
CA ALA A 91 11.79 -19.99 -7.83
C ALA A 91 11.86 -21.28 -7.00
N ASP A 92 10.97 -21.44 -6.02
CA ASP A 92 10.87 -22.65 -5.18
C ASP A 92 10.50 -23.89 -6.01
N ALA A 93 9.48 -23.77 -6.88
CA ALA A 93 9.10 -24.85 -7.79
C ALA A 93 10.24 -25.26 -8.74
N THR A 94 10.99 -24.28 -9.25
CA THR A 94 12.17 -24.52 -10.11
C THR A 94 13.28 -25.25 -9.34
N ALA A 95 13.53 -24.84 -8.09
CA ALA A 95 14.50 -25.49 -7.23
C ALA A 95 14.09 -26.94 -6.92
N ALA A 96 12.84 -27.17 -6.54
CA ALA A 96 12.30 -28.51 -6.27
C ALA A 96 12.43 -29.45 -7.49
N ALA A 97 12.12 -28.95 -8.69
CA ALA A 97 12.28 -29.71 -9.93
C ALA A 97 13.74 -30.10 -10.20
N SER A 98 14.70 -29.24 -9.85
CA SER A 98 16.13 -29.51 -10.04
C SER A 98 16.69 -30.62 -9.15
N PHE A 99 16.06 -30.88 -7.99
CA PHE A 99 16.45 -31.97 -7.09
C PHE A 99 15.72 -33.29 -7.39
N ALA A 100 14.63 -33.25 -8.16
CA ALA A 100 13.84 -34.42 -8.53
C ALA A 100 14.37 -35.15 -9.78
N GLY A 101 15.28 -34.52 -10.53
CA GLY A 101 15.95 -35.09 -11.71
C GLY A 101 17.39 -35.51 -11.42
#